data_AF-A0A2G2MTV8-F1
#
_entry.id   AF-A0A2G2MTV8-F1
#
_cell.length_a   1.000
_cell.length_b   1.000
_cell.length_c   1.000
_cell.angle_alpha   90.00
_cell.angle_beta   90.00
_cell.angle_gamma   90.00
#
_symmetry.space_group_name_H-M   'P 1'
#
loop_
_entity.id
_entity.type
_entity.pdbx_description
1 polymer ?
#
loop_
_entity_poly.entity_id
_entity_poly.type
_entity_poly.pdbx_seq_one_letter_code
_entity_poly.pdbx_strand_id
1 'polypeptide(L)' 'MGIGKIDKQKEFIGYLKVIFSILIAIDVSLVAWIFKHSETMNGLEVIVPLVVVVFVTIALIYTNMTILKKIDQLEEM' A
#
# COMPACT_ATOMS: atom_id res chain seq x y z
N MET A 1 -29.12 -12.89 -0.98
CA MET A 1 -27.75 -13.20 -1.47
C MET A 1 -27.21 -14.37 -0.64
N GLY A 2 -26.52 -15.35 -1.23
CA GLY A 2 -26.02 -16.52 -0.48
C GLY A 2 -24.76 -16.20 0.31
N ILE A 3 -24.64 -16.79 1.51
CA ILE A 3 -23.54 -16.62 2.48
C ILE A 3 -22.15 -16.68 1.81
N GLY A 4 -21.96 -17.58 0.85
CA GLY A 4 -20.67 -17.74 0.14
C GLY A 4 -20.19 -16.53 -0.68
N LYS A 5 -21.07 -15.60 -1.09
CA LYS A 5 -20.63 -14.37 -1.79
C LYS A 5 -20.02 -13.36 -0.81
N ILE A 6 -20.57 -13.25 0.40
CA ILE A 6 -20.07 -12.35 1.44
C ILE A 6 -18.73 -12.86 1.96
N ASP A 7 -18.61 -14.17 2.19
CA ASP A 7 -17.37 -14.78 2.67
C ASP A 7 -16.21 -14.58 1.68
N LYS A 8 -16.47 -14.78 0.37
CA LYS A 8 -15.47 -14.53 -0.67
C LYS A 8 -15.01 -13.06 -0.71
N GLN A 9 -15.91 -12.12 -0.49
CA GLN A 9 -15.54 -10.70 -0.44
C GLN A 9 -14.72 -10.36 0.80
N LYS A 10 -15.07 -10.92 1.96
CA LYS A 10 -14.28 -10.76 3.20
C LYS A 10 -12.87 -11.33 3.04
N GLU A 11 -12.73 -12.49 2.42
CA GLU A 11 -11.42 -13.09 2.11
C GLU A 11 -10.60 -12.20 1.18
N PHE A 12 -11.23 -11.64 0.13
CA PHE A 12 -10.57 -10.73 -0.79
C PHE A 12 -10.09 -9.44 -0.11
N ILE A 13 -10.90 -8.86 0.79
CA ILE A 13 -10.49 -7.71 1.60
C ILE A 13 -9.33 -8.08 2.53
N GLY A 14 -9.38 -9.28 3.14
CA GLY A 14 -8.29 -9.81 3.94
C GLY A 14 -6.98 -9.89 3.16
N TYR A 15 -7.03 -10.41 1.93
CA TYR A 15 -5.88 -10.46 1.04
C TYR A 15 -5.35 -9.05 0.69
N LEU A 16 -6.23 -8.09 0.38
CA LEU A 16 -5.82 -6.71 0.14
C LEU A 16 -5.15 -6.05 1.35
N LYS A 17 -5.62 -6.33 2.58
CA LYS A 17 -5.00 -5.83 3.81
C LYS A 17 -3.57 -6.36 3.97
N VAL A 18 -3.31 -7.61 3.58
CA VAL A 18 -1.94 -8.18 3.59
C VAL A 18 -1.04 -7.44 2.60
N ILE A 19 -1.51 -7.21 1.36
CA ILE A 19 -0.77 -6.43 0.35
C ILE A 19 -0.50 -5.01 0.86
N PHE A 20 -1.50 -4.36 1.46
CA PHE A 20 -1.36 -3.03 2.04
C PHE A 20 -0.25 -2.99 3.10
N SER A 21 -0.23 -3.94 4.03
CA SER A 21 0.82 -4.04 5.05
C SER A 21 2.22 -4.26 4.45
N ILE A 22 2.34 -5.07 3.40
CA ILE A 22 3.62 -5.29 2.70
C ILE A 22 4.09 -3.99 2.03
N LEU A 23 3.18 -3.26 1.37
CA LEU A 23 3.50 -1.98 0.76
C LEU A 23 3.96 -0.95 1.81
N ILE A 24 3.36 -0.91 3.01
CA ILE A 24 3.82 -0.04 4.11
C ILE A 24 5.24 -0.40 4.52
N ALA A 25 5.52 -1.70 4.68
CA ALA A 25 6.85 -2.15 5.06
C ALA A 25 7.91 -1.77 4.02
N ILE A 26 7.59 -1.89 2.73
CA ILE A 26 8.46 -1.44 1.63
C ILE A 26 8.68 0.07 1.69
N ASP A 27 7.61 0.86 1.86
CA ASP A 27 7.67 2.32 1.88
C ASP A 27 8.55 2.83 3.03
N VAL A 28 8.32 2.33 4.26
CA VAL A 28 9.14 2.66 5.43
C VAL A 28 10.60 2.23 5.23
N SER A 29 10.84 1.07 4.62
CA SER A 29 12.20 0.58 4.35
C SER A 29 12.94 1.45 3.33
N LEU A 30 12.24 1.91 2.28
CA LEU A 30 12.80 2.82 1.28
C LEU A 30 13.15 4.18 1.89
N VAL A 31 12.23 4.75 2.68
CA VAL A 31 12.48 6.01 3.39
C VAL A 31 13.69 5.87 4.33
N ALA A 32 13.74 4.80 5.14
CA ALA A 32 14.88 4.54 6.02
C ALA A 32 16.20 4.39 5.25
N TRP A 33 16.18 3.71 4.10
CA TRP A 33 17.36 3.53 3.26
C TRP A 33 17.87 4.87 2.69
N ILE A 34 16.97 5.74 2.24
CA ILE A 34 17.30 7.10 1.78
C ILE A 34 17.97 7.88 2.90
N PHE A 35 17.38 7.91 4.10
CA PHE A 35 17.98 8.61 5.24
C PHE A 35 19.39 8.10 5.56
N LYS A 36 19.58 6.77 5.55
CA LYS A 36 20.89 6.16 5.83
C LYS A 36 21.97 6.51 4.81
N HIS A 37 21.62 6.68 3.53
CA HIS A 37 22.58 6.96 2.46
C HIS A 37 22.62 8.44 2.04
N SER A 38 21.79 9.30 2.65
CA SER A 38 21.64 10.71 2.28
C SER A 38 22.93 11.53 2.38
N GLU A 39 23.86 11.17 3.28
CA GLU A 39 25.15 11.86 3.41
C GLU A 39 26.15 11.49 2.30
N THR A 40 25.99 10.32 1.69
CA THR A 40 26.91 9.79 0.67
C THR A 40 26.41 9.94 -0.77
N MET A 41 25.12 10.23 -0.94
CA MET A 41 24.47 10.31 -2.25
C MET A 41 24.57 11.71 -2.84
N ASN A 42 24.94 11.81 -4.11
CA ASN A 42 24.82 13.06 -4.86
C ASN A 42 23.33 13.38 -5.11
N GLY A 43 22.99 14.66 -5.27
CA GLY A 43 21.59 15.10 -5.39
C GLY A 43 20.77 14.40 -6.48
N LEU A 44 21.39 13.99 -7.59
CA LEU A 44 20.76 13.21 -8.66
C LEU A 44 20.43 11.76 -8.25
N GLU A 45 21.24 11.16 -7.39
CA GLU A 45 21.06 9.78 -6.93
C GLU A 45 19.90 9.66 -5.93
N VAL A 46 19.56 10.75 -5.24
CA VAL A 46 18.44 10.83 -4.30
C VAL A 46 17.09 10.93 -5.03
N ILE A 47 17.06 11.43 -6.27
CA ILE A 47 15.81 11.62 -7.04
C ILE A 47 15.14 10.28 -7.34
N VAL A 48 15.91 9.27 -7.76
CA VAL A 48 15.38 7.95 -8.12
C VAL A 48 14.61 7.30 -6.96
N PRO A 49 15.19 7.11 -5.76
CA PRO A 49 14.47 6.50 -4.65
C PRO A 49 13.31 7.37 -4.15
N LEU A 50 13.40 8.71 -4.24
CA LEU A 50 12.27 9.60 -3.97
C LEU A 50 11.08 9.34 -4.90
N VAL A 51 11.34 9.21 -6.20
CA VAL A 51 10.31 8.88 -7.19
C VAL A 51 9.68 7.52 -6.89
N VAL A 52 10.49 6.52 -6.52
CA VAL A 52 9.98 5.20 -6.12
C VAL A 52 9.09 5.29 -4.88
N VAL A 53 9.48 6.04 -3.84
CA VAL A 53 8.66 6.27 -2.64
C VAL A 53 7.32 6.91 -3.02
N VAL A 54 7.31 7.92 -3.88
CA VAL A 54 6.06 8.55 -4.35
C VAL A 54 5.15 7.53 -5.03
N PHE A 55 5.69 6.66 -5.90
CA PHE A 55 4.90 5.62 -6.56
C PHE A 55 4.36 4.57 -5.57
N VAL A 56 5.17 4.13 -4.61
CA VAL A 56 4.74 3.18 -3.57
C VAL A 56 3.66 3.80 -2.69
N THR A 57 3.82 5.06 -2.30
CA THR A 57 2.82 5.83 -1.54
C THR A 57 1.51 5.97 -2.32
N ILE A 58 1.54 6.23 -3.62
CA ILE A 58 0.33 6.28 -4.46
C ILE A 58 -0.36 4.89 -4.48
N ALA A 59 0.41 3.82 -4.64
CA ALA A 59 -0.12 2.45 -4.60
C ALA A 59 -0.76 2.12 -3.24
N LEU A 60 -0.17 2.60 -2.14
CA LEU A 60 -0.72 2.49 -0.79
C LEU A 60 -2.07 3.19 -0.66
N ILE A 61 -2.15 4.45 -1.10
CA ILE A 61 -3.39 5.24 -1.06
C ILE A 61 -4.48 4.54 -1.87
N TYR A 62 -4.16 4.10 -3.09
CA TYR A 62 -5.12 3.41 -3.95
C TYR A 62 -5.62 2.09 -3.35
N THR A 63 -4.71 1.31 -2.76
CA THR A 63 -5.03 0.05 -2.09
C THR A 63 -5.94 0.29 -0.89
N ASN A 64 -5.63 1.30 -0.07
CA ASN A 64 -6.44 1.69 1.08
C ASN A 64 -7.85 2.15 0.66
N MET A 65 -7.95 3.03 -0.34
CA MET A 65 -9.24 3.46 -0.89
C MET A 65 -10.05 2.28 -1.43
N THR A 66 -9.40 1.31 -2.06
CA THR A 66 -10.05 0.10 -2.58
C THR A 66 -10.57 -0.79 -1.46
N ILE A 67 -9.81 -0.93 -0.36
CA ILE A 67 -10.24 -1.66 0.83
C ILE A 67 -11.48 -1.00 1.44
N LEU A 68 -11.43 0.33 1.67
CA LEU A 68 -12.53 1.08 2.27
C LEU A 68 -13.80 0.96 1.41
N LYS A 69 -13.71 1.22 0.10
CA LYS A 69 -14.85 1.07 -0.81
C LYS A 69 -15.47 -0.34 -0.77
N LYS A 70 -14.65 -1.38 -0.63
CA LYS A 70 -15.14 -2.77 -0.55
C LYS A 70 -15.77 -3.10 0.81
N ILE A 71 -15.29 -2.47 1.88
CA ILE A 71 -15.91 -2.58 3.19
C ILE A 71 -17.27 -1.88 3.18
N ASP A 72 -17.36 -0.65 2.65
CA ASP A 72 -18.62 0.09 2.55
C ASP A 72 -19.65 -0.69 1.72
N GLN A 73 -19.23 -1.26 0.58
CA GLN A 73 -20.08 -2.13 -0.24
C GLN A 73 -20.58 -3.37 0.49
N LEU A 74 -19.84 -3.89 1.48
CA LEU A 74 -20.29 -5.01 2.30
C LEU A 74 -21.25 -4.57 3.40
N GLU A 75 -21.15 -3.33 3.90
CA GLU A 75 -22.09 -2.78 4.88
C GLU A 75 -23.45 -2.42 4.25
N GLU A 76 -23.45 -2.03 2.97
CA GLU A 76 -24.67 -1.70 2.21
C GLU A 76 -25.43 -2.94 1.68
N MET A 77 -24.90 -4.16 1.83
CA MET A 77 -25.47 -5.43 1.34
C MET A 77 -26.31 -6.17 2.38
#